data_AF-A0A6N9BCP6-F1
#
_entry.id   AF-A0A6N9BCP6-F1
#
_cell.length_a   1.000
_cell.length_b   1.000
_cell.length_c   1.000
_cell.angle_alpha   90.00
_cell.angle_beta   90.00
_cell.angle_gamma   90.00
#
_symmetry.space_group_name_H-M   'P 1'
#
loop_
_entity.id
_entity.type
_entity.pdbx_description
1 polymer ?
#
loop_
_entity_poly.entity_id
_entity_poly.type
_entity_poly.pdbx_seq_one_letter_code
_entity_poly.pdbx_strand_id
1 'polypeptide(L)'
;MPPKKEGPRVNEDIEARSVRLVGADGSMLGVVEIDEALGAAEAAGLDLVEVSPNAEPPVCKVLDYGRFKYEAQKKKNEARKKQKTIEVKEIKMRPGIEQHDYDTKMRSVRRFLDEGDKVKVTLRFRGRELAHQEVGRAVLQRVQNELGDLVKVEQFPKMEGRQMVMVMSPR
;
A
#
# COMPACT_ATOMS: atom_id res chain seq x y z
N MET A 1 5.18 27.10 10.24
CA MET A 1 6.41 26.31 9.97
C MET A 1 6.53 26.18 8.46
N PRO A 2 7.69 26.50 7.85
CA PRO A 2 7.89 26.24 6.43
C PRO A 2 7.74 24.74 6.15
N PRO A 3 7.29 24.34 4.95
CA PRO A 3 7.15 22.92 4.60
C PRO A 3 8.51 22.24 4.73
N LYS A 4 8.56 21.13 5.49
CA LYS A 4 9.75 20.30 5.62
C LYS A 4 10.11 19.79 4.22
N LYS A 5 11.24 20.22 3.64
CA LYS A 5 11.69 19.77 2.31
C LYS A 5 11.74 18.24 2.31
N GLU A 6 10.80 17.58 1.64
CA GLU A 6 10.77 16.13 1.49
C GLU A 6 11.78 15.72 0.42
N GLY A 7 13.00 15.35 0.83
CA GLY A 7 14.04 14.87 -0.07
C GLY A 7 15.43 14.88 0.56
N PRO A 8 16.42 14.23 -0.08
CA PRO A 8 17.81 14.37 0.31
C PRO A 8 18.25 15.85 0.19
N ARG A 9 19.14 16.29 1.09
CA ARG A 9 19.78 17.61 1.00
C ARG A 9 20.72 17.62 -0.21
N VAL A 10 20.79 18.75 -0.91
CA VAL A 10 21.59 18.89 -2.13
C VAL A 10 22.41 20.17 -2.09
N ASN A 11 23.65 20.08 -2.57
CA ASN A 11 24.58 21.21 -2.68
C ASN A 11 24.65 22.00 -1.35
N GLU A 12 24.34 23.29 -1.38
CA GLU A 12 24.38 24.19 -0.22
C GLU A 12 23.34 23.87 0.87
N ASP A 13 22.33 23.03 0.60
CA ASP A 13 21.40 22.57 1.64
C ASP A 13 22.05 21.55 2.61
N ILE A 14 23.28 21.10 2.35
CA ILE A 14 24.03 20.15 3.19
C ILE A 14 24.73 20.92 4.33
N GLU A 15 24.28 20.68 5.56
CA GLU A 15 24.78 21.39 6.76
C GLU A 15 26.04 20.75 7.39
N ALA A 16 26.45 19.58 6.91
CA ALA A 16 27.59 18.86 7.45
C ALA A 16 28.91 19.53 7.06
N ARG A 17 29.86 19.62 8.01
CA ARG A 17 31.20 20.19 7.73
C ARG A 17 32.08 19.24 6.93
N SER A 18 32.02 17.95 7.26
CA SER A 18 32.73 16.89 6.55
C SER A 18 31.78 15.79 6.13
N VAL A 19 32.04 15.22 4.96
CA VAL A 19 31.19 14.24 4.30
C VAL A 19 32.02 13.10 3.75
N ARG A 20 31.44 11.90 3.73
CA ARG A 20 31.99 10.77 3.00
C ARG A 20 31.56 10.90 1.53
N LEU A 21 32.50 11.25 0.66
CA LEU A 21 32.26 11.55 -0.75
C LEU A 21 32.34 10.29 -1.63
N VAL A 22 31.32 10.14 -2.48
CA VAL A 22 31.28 9.19 -3.58
C VAL A 22 31.26 9.97 -4.90
N GLY A 23 32.24 9.71 -5.76
CA GLY A 23 32.37 10.33 -7.08
C GLY A 23 31.25 9.92 -8.04
N ALA A 24 31.18 10.64 -9.17
CA ALA A 24 30.16 10.43 -10.21
C ALA A 24 30.24 9.05 -10.88
N ASP A 25 31.44 8.49 -10.97
CA ASP A 25 31.75 7.14 -11.47
C ASP A 25 31.49 6.04 -10.43
N GLY A 26 31.13 6.41 -9.19
CA GLY A 26 30.97 5.50 -8.07
C GLY A 26 32.26 5.21 -7.30
N SER A 27 33.36 5.90 -7.59
CA SER A 27 34.59 5.84 -6.80
C SER A 27 34.34 6.37 -5.37
N MET A 28 34.94 5.71 -4.37
CA MET A 28 34.92 6.22 -3.00
C MET A 28 36.13 7.13 -2.78
N LEU A 29 35.86 8.43 -2.65
CA LEU A 29 36.90 9.46 -2.46
C LEU A 29 37.27 9.63 -0.98
N GLY A 30 36.53 8.98 -0.07
CA GLY A 30 36.82 8.99 1.37
C GLY A 30 36.07 10.09 2.10
N VAL A 31 36.61 10.52 3.25
CA VAL A 31 36.04 11.64 4.03
C VAL A 31 36.77 12.91 3.62
N VAL A 32 36.01 13.90 3.17
CA VAL A 32 36.50 15.20 2.73
C VAL A 32 35.68 16.32 3.37
N GLU A 33 36.19 17.54 3.33
CA GLU A 33 35.43 18.73 3.74
C GLU A 33 34.33 19.03 2.71
N ILE A 34 33.25 19.69 3.16
CA ILE A 34 32.09 19.99 2.32
C ILE A 34 32.45 20.84 1.10
N ASP A 35 33.40 21.79 1.25
CA ASP A 35 33.84 22.66 0.15
C ASP A 35 34.52 21.87 -0.97
N GLU A 36 35.33 20.86 -0.62
CA GLU A 36 35.98 19.98 -1.58
C GLU A 36 34.95 19.10 -2.31
N ALA A 37 33.94 18.60 -1.58
CA ALA A 37 32.85 17.83 -2.14
C ALA A 37 31.98 18.66 -3.11
N LEU A 38 31.69 19.92 -2.77
CA LEU A 38 30.97 20.85 -3.63
C LEU A 38 31.78 21.18 -4.89
N GLY A 39 33.07 21.47 -4.75
CA GLY A 39 33.95 21.70 -5.89
C GLY A 39 34.08 20.49 -6.82
N ALA A 40 34.11 19.28 -6.28
CA ALA A 40 34.10 18.05 -7.07
C ALA A 40 32.80 17.87 -7.88
N ALA A 41 31.65 18.23 -7.30
CA ALA A 41 30.37 18.21 -7.99
C ALA A 41 30.30 19.26 -9.11
N GLU A 42 30.73 20.49 -8.81
CA GLU A 42 30.78 21.60 -9.78
C GLU A 42 31.71 21.29 -10.95
N ALA A 43 32.91 20.75 -10.68
CA ALA A 43 33.87 20.34 -11.72
C ALA A 43 33.31 19.24 -12.64
N ALA A 44 32.44 18.37 -12.12
CA ALA A 44 31.75 17.36 -12.90
C ALA A 44 30.48 17.88 -13.60
N GLY A 45 30.04 19.11 -13.31
CA GLY A 45 28.76 19.66 -13.78
C GLY A 45 27.54 18.92 -13.23
N LEU A 46 27.65 18.35 -12.03
CA LEU A 46 26.65 17.53 -11.35
C LEU A 46 26.30 18.13 -9.98
N ASP A 47 25.35 17.53 -9.27
CA ASP A 47 24.96 17.94 -7.93
C ASP A 47 25.62 17.06 -6.86
N LEU A 48 25.95 17.66 -5.72
CA LEU A 48 26.29 16.93 -4.51
C LEU A 48 25.00 16.57 -3.77
N VAL A 49 24.67 15.28 -3.69
CA VAL A 49 23.43 14.81 -3.05
C VAL A 49 23.73 14.00 -1.81
N GLU A 50 23.16 14.39 -0.68
CA GLU A 50 23.25 13.66 0.59
C GLU A 50 22.35 12.41 0.56
N VAL A 51 22.96 11.24 0.34
CA VAL A 51 22.22 9.97 0.21
C VAL A 51 21.99 9.26 1.54
N SER A 52 22.84 9.52 2.54
CA SER A 52 22.71 8.93 3.88
C SER A 52 23.04 9.96 4.97
N PRO A 53 22.03 10.69 5.48
CA PRO A 53 22.22 11.67 6.55
C PRO A 53 22.52 11.03 7.91
N ASN A 54 22.16 9.76 8.10
CA ASN A 54 22.29 9.07 9.40
C ASN A 54 23.69 8.47 9.63
N ALA A 55 24.60 8.61 8.68
CA ALA A 55 25.97 8.13 8.81
C ALA A 55 26.86 9.21 9.46
N GLU A 56 27.88 8.80 10.22
CA GLU A 56 28.92 9.69 10.73
C GLU A 56 30.27 9.36 10.07
N PRO A 57 30.84 10.24 9.23
CA PRO A 57 30.22 11.43 8.62
C PRO A 57 29.14 11.07 7.56
N PRO A 58 28.21 12.01 7.24
CA PRO A 58 27.15 11.80 6.26
C PRO A 58 27.69 11.39 4.90
N VAL A 59 26.96 10.54 4.17
CA VAL A 59 27.39 10.07 2.85
C VAL A 59 26.78 10.94 1.77
N CYS A 60 27.64 11.60 1.00
CA CYS A 60 27.28 12.44 -0.13
C CYS A 60 27.78 11.83 -1.43
N LYS A 61 26.96 11.90 -2.48
CA LYS A 61 27.29 11.36 -3.79
C LYS A 61 27.14 12.43 -4.85
N VAL A 62 28.14 12.53 -5.73
CA VAL A 62 28.07 13.39 -6.92
C VAL A 62 27.21 12.70 -7.97
N LEU A 63 26.07 13.31 -8.32
CA LEU A 63 25.13 12.77 -9.31
C LEU A 63 24.18 13.86 -9.83
N ASP A 64 23.51 13.61 -10.95
CA ASP A 64 22.45 14.48 -11.46
C ASP A 64 21.18 14.32 -10.60
N TYR A 65 20.85 15.32 -9.80
CA TYR A 65 19.70 15.25 -8.89
C TYR A 65 18.37 15.18 -9.63
N GLY A 66 18.25 15.87 -10.77
CA GLY A 66 17.04 15.87 -11.59
C GLY A 66 16.74 14.47 -12.14
N ARG A 67 17.76 13.83 -12.71
CA ARG A 67 17.67 12.45 -13.21
C ARG A 67 17.42 11.46 -12.06
N PHE A 68 18.12 11.59 -10.95
CA PHE A 68 17.92 10.73 -9.78
C PHE A 68 16.49 10.81 -9.24
N LYS A 69 15.93 12.03 -9.12
CA LYS A 69 14.54 12.23 -8.70
C LYS A 69 13.56 11.59 -9.69
N TYR A 70 13.80 11.74 -10.98
CA TYR A 70 12.98 11.13 -12.02
C TYR A 70 13.01 9.60 -11.96
N GLU A 71 14.19 9.00 -11.87
CA GLU A 71 14.36 7.54 -11.78
C GLU A 71 13.77 6.98 -10.49
N ALA A 72 13.98 7.65 -9.36
CA ALA A 72 13.37 7.29 -8.07
C ALA A 72 11.84 7.37 -8.13
N GLN A 73 11.29 8.41 -8.76
CA GLN A 73 9.84 8.56 -8.95
C GLN A 73 9.28 7.51 -9.91
N LYS A 74 9.96 7.21 -11.01
CA LYS A 74 9.59 6.15 -11.95
C LYS A 74 9.58 4.79 -11.27
N LYS A 75 10.63 4.45 -10.51
CA LYS A 75 10.71 3.20 -9.74
C LYS A 75 9.63 3.11 -8.67
N LYS A 76 9.35 4.20 -7.94
CA LYS A 76 8.22 4.27 -6.99
C LYS A 76 6.87 4.07 -7.68
N ASN A 77 6.67 4.66 -8.86
CA ASN A 77 5.44 4.50 -9.62
C ASN A 77 5.27 3.09 -10.18
N GLU A 78 6.34 2.47 -10.68
CA GLU A 78 6.34 1.08 -11.12
C GLU A 78 6.09 0.11 -9.95
N ALA A 79 6.71 0.36 -8.79
CA ALA A 79 6.44 -0.43 -7.58
C ALA A 79 4.99 -0.29 -7.12
N ARG A 80 4.42 0.94 -7.13
CA ARG A 80 3.00 1.18 -6.83
C ARG A 80 2.06 0.50 -7.83
N LYS A 81 2.40 0.49 -9.12
CA LYS A 81 1.62 -0.21 -10.16
C LYS A 81 1.66 -1.73 -10.00
N LYS A 82 2.80 -2.28 -9.55
CA LYS A 82 2.97 -3.72 -9.29
C LYS A 82 2.38 -4.17 -7.96
N GLN A 83 2.14 -3.23 -7.03
CA GLN A 83 1.45 -3.54 -5.78
C GLN A 83 0.01 -3.94 -6.11
N LYS A 84 -0.32 -5.22 -5.88
CA LYS A 84 -1.69 -5.71 -5.99
C LYS A 84 -2.55 -5.01 -4.93
N THR A 85 -3.37 -4.06 -5.35
CA THR A 85 -4.34 -3.40 -4.47
C THR A 85 -5.40 -4.42 -4.10
N ILE A 86 -5.40 -4.89 -2.85
CA ILE A 86 -6.45 -5.74 -2.32
C ILE A 86 -7.62 -4.81 -1.96
N GLU A 87 -8.68 -4.84 -2.76
CA GLU A 87 -9.88 -4.06 -2.49
C GLU A 87 -10.88 -4.86 -1.67
N VAL A 88 -11.78 -4.18 -0.96
CA VAL A 88 -12.91 -4.82 -0.28
C VAL A 88 -14.16 -4.65 -1.15
N LYS A 89 -14.58 -5.72 -1.82
CA LYS A 89 -15.80 -5.74 -2.63
C LYS A 89 -17.00 -6.07 -1.75
N GLU A 90 -17.99 -5.18 -1.70
CA GLU A 90 -19.21 -5.40 -0.93
C GLU A 90 -20.30 -6.07 -1.77
N ILE A 91 -20.84 -7.19 -1.26
CA ILE A 91 -21.96 -7.91 -1.84
C ILE A 91 -23.16 -7.84 -0.91
N LYS A 92 -24.23 -7.21 -1.39
CA LYS A 92 -25.48 -7.06 -0.64
C LYS A 92 -26.43 -8.20 -0.96
N MET A 93 -26.93 -8.85 0.09
CA MET A 93 -27.89 -9.94 0.04
C MET A 93 -29.11 -9.62 0.93
N ARG A 94 -30.16 -10.43 0.80
CA ARG A 94 -31.37 -10.35 1.63
C ARG A 94 -31.54 -11.65 2.43
N PRO A 95 -32.12 -11.63 3.64
CA PRO A 95 -32.35 -12.84 4.43
C PRO A 95 -33.20 -13.90 3.71
N GLY A 96 -34.19 -13.47 2.92
CA GLY A 96 -35.01 -14.34 2.06
C GLY A 96 -34.57 -14.35 0.60
N ILE A 97 -33.27 -14.48 0.33
CA ILE A 97 -32.74 -14.54 -1.04
C ILE A 97 -33.20 -15.83 -1.73
N GLU A 98 -33.65 -15.72 -2.97
CA GLU A 98 -34.00 -16.88 -3.80
C GLU A 98 -32.74 -17.60 -4.29
N GLN A 99 -32.84 -18.91 -4.53
CA GLN A 99 -31.71 -19.74 -4.96
C GLN A 99 -30.99 -19.19 -6.21
N HIS A 100 -31.73 -18.73 -7.23
CA HIS A 100 -31.12 -18.19 -8.45
C HIS A 100 -30.32 -16.89 -8.22
N ASP A 101 -30.83 -15.98 -7.39
CA ASP A 101 -30.10 -14.75 -7.02
C ASP A 101 -28.89 -15.09 -6.15
N TYR A 102 -29.04 -16.03 -5.21
CA TYR A 102 -27.95 -16.54 -4.39
C TYR A 102 -26.79 -17.06 -5.25
N ASP A 103 -27.07 -17.93 -6.22
CA ASP A 103 -26.05 -18.52 -7.09
C ASP A 103 -25.34 -17.47 -7.96
N THR A 104 -26.06 -16.43 -8.37
CA THR A 104 -25.51 -15.30 -9.14
C THR A 104 -24.57 -14.44 -8.27
N LYS A 105 -24.98 -14.15 -7.04
CA LYS A 105 -24.13 -13.46 -6.06
C LYS A 105 -22.91 -14.29 -5.71
N MET A 106 -23.06 -15.60 -5.54
CA MET A 106 -21.98 -16.51 -5.19
C MET A 106 -20.93 -16.64 -6.29
N ARG A 107 -21.34 -16.63 -7.57
CA ARG A 107 -20.39 -16.51 -8.70
C ARG A 107 -19.58 -15.22 -8.64
N SER A 108 -20.20 -14.10 -8.24
CA SER A 108 -19.49 -12.83 -8.04
C SER A 108 -18.52 -12.89 -6.86
N VAL A 109 -18.93 -13.51 -5.74
CA VAL A 109 -18.07 -13.73 -4.56
C VAL A 109 -16.81 -14.50 -4.97
N ARG A 110 -16.96 -15.64 -5.65
CA ARG A 110 -15.84 -16.47 -6.12
C ARG A 110 -14.90 -15.69 -7.02
N ARG A 111 -15.44 -14.96 -8.00
CA ARG A 111 -14.65 -14.14 -8.92
C ARG A 111 -13.79 -13.11 -8.17
N PHE A 112 -14.35 -12.41 -7.19
CA PHE A 112 -13.59 -11.41 -6.42
C PHE A 112 -12.50 -12.05 -5.56
N LEU A 113 -12.77 -13.23 -4.99
CA LEU A 113 -11.78 -13.97 -4.22
C LEU A 113 -10.64 -14.48 -5.11
N ASP A 114 -10.95 -15.00 -6.31
CA ASP A 114 -9.96 -15.43 -7.31
C ASP A 114 -9.09 -14.25 -7.79
N GLU A 115 -9.69 -13.05 -7.91
CA GLU A 115 -8.96 -11.81 -8.20
C GLU A 115 -8.06 -11.38 -7.03
N GLY A 116 -8.21 -11.96 -5.84
CA GLY A 116 -7.43 -11.66 -4.64
C GLY A 116 -8.01 -10.55 -3.77
N ASP A 117 -9.25 -10.13 -4.04
CA ASP A 117 -9.96 -9.11 -3.28
C ASP A 117 -10.66 -9.72 -2.06
N LYS A 118 -10.81 -8.90 -1.02
CA LYS A 118 -11.64 -9.25 0.14
C LYS A 118 -13.11 -9.06 -0.22
N VAL A 119 -13.97 -9.93 0.30
CA VAL A 119 -15.41 -9.84 0.09
C VAL A 119 -16.10 -9.54 1.40
N LYS A 120 -16.88 -8.45 1.43
CA LYS A 120 -17.79 -8.11 2.52
C LYS A 120 -19.21 -8.46 2.12
N VAL A 121 -19.78 -9.49 2.74
CA VAL A 121 -21.18 -9.87 2.52
C VAL A 121 -22.05 -9.15 3.54
N THR A 122 -22.98 -8.34 3.05
CA THR A 122 -23.90 -7.55 3.87
C THR A 122 -25.34 -8.02 3.65
N LEU A 123 -25.99 -8.50 4.70
CA LEU A 123 -27.42 -8.77 4.73
C LEU A 123 -28.16 -7.58 5.34
N ARG A 124 -29.17 -7.05 4.65
CA ARG A 124 -30.01 -5.97 5.21
C ARG A 124 -31.35 -6.52 5.69
N PHE A 125 -31.70 -6.21 6.94
CA PHE A 125 -32.99 -6.52 7.53
C PHE A 125 -33.95 -5.33 7.42
N ARG A 126 -35.22 -5.59 7.12
CA ARG A 126 -36.31 -4.59 7.15
C ARG A 126 -37.18 -4.80 8.39
N GLY A 127 -37.36 -3.75 9.20
CA GLY A 127 -38.40 -3.69 10.25
C GLY A 127 -38.51 -4.95 11.12
N ARG A 128 -39.56 -5.72 10.86
CA ARG A 128 -39.95 -6.96 11.56
C ARG A 128 -38.99 -8.13 11.34
N GLU A 129 -38.14 -8.09 10.31
CA GLU A 129 -37.13 -9.13 10.01
C GLU A 129 -35.96 -9.14 11.00
N LEU A 130 -35.81 -8.10 11.84
CA LEU A 130 -34.79 -8.06 12.90
C LEU A 130 -34.97 -9.16 13.95
N ALA A 131 -36.17 -9.72 14.07
CA ALA A 131 -36.44 -10.88 14.93
C ALA A 131 -35.91 -12.20 14.34
N HIS A 132 -35.62 -12.24 13.03
CA HIS A 132 -35.16 -13.44 12.31
C HIS A 132 -33.68 -13.35 11.97
N GLN A 133 -32.84 -12.99 12.95
CA GLN A 133 -31.38 -12.94 12.78
C GLN A 133 -30.81 -14.31 12.42
N GLU A 134 -31.43 -15.38 12.94
CA GLU A 134 -31.07 -16.77 12.64
C GLU A 134 -31.13 -17.08 11.14
N VAL A 135 -32.10 -16.51 10.42
CA VAL A 135 -32.21 -16.70 8.96
C VAL A 135 -31.03 -16.06 8.24
N GLY A 136 -30.65 -14.84 8.63
CA GLY A 136 -29.47 -14.17 8.06
C GLY A 136 -28.18 -14.89 8.40
N ARG A 137 -28.05 -15.38 9.64
CA ARG A 137 -26.90 -16.17 10.08
C ARG A 137 -26.79 -17.49 9.31
N ALA A 138 -27.90 -18.16 9.06
CA ALA A 138 -27.94 -19.38 8.24
C ALA A 138 -27.48 -19.12 6.79
N VAL A 139 -27.88 -18.00 6.18
CA VAL A 139 -27.41 -17.62 4.84
C VAL A 139 -25.90 -17.37 4.82
N LEU A 140 -25.35 -16.65 5.79
CA LEU A 140 -23.90 -16.41 5.86
C LEU A 140 -23.12 -17.68 6.17
N GLN A 141 -23.65 -18.55 7.03
CA GLN A 141 -23.07 -19.85 7.31
C GLN A 141 -23.05 -20.73 6.05
N ARG A 142 -24.11 -20.69 5.24
CA ARG A 142 -24.16 -21.37 3.93
C ARG A 142 -23.07 -20.86 3.00
N VAL A 143 -22.91 -19.53 2.89
CA VAL A 143 -21.83 -18.91 2.10
C VAL A 143 -20.45 -19.37 2.60
N GLN A 144 -20.22 -19.35 3.91
CA GLN A 144 -18.96 -19.80 4.51
C GLN A 144 -18.69 -21.28 4.20
N ASN A 145 -19.68 -22.15 4.36
CA ASN A 145 -19.54 -23.58 4.12
C ASN A 145 -19.27 -23.89 2.63
N GLU A 146 -19.90 -23.15 1.73
CA GLU A 146 -19.73 -23.33 0.28
C GLU A 146 -18.37 -22.81 -0.24
N LEU A 147 -17.81 -21.78 0.42
CA LEU A 147 -16.45 -21.30 0.13
C LEU A 147 -15.38 -22.13 0.85
N GLY A 148 -15.72 -22.70 2.01
CA GLY A 148 -14.89 -23.63 2.77
C GLY A 148 -13.45 -23.15 2.91
N ASP A 149 -12.52 -23.96 2.40
CA ASP A 149 -11.08 -23.73 2.49
C ASP A 149 -10.52 -22.68 1.52
N LEU A 150 -11.32 -22.17 0.59
CA LEU A 150 -10.90 -21.12 -0.37
C LEU A 150 -10.77 -19.74 0.30
N VAL A 151 -11.39 -19.57 1.48
CA VAL A 151 -11.46 -18.28 2.16
C VAL A 151 -11.06 -18.38 3.62
N LYS A 152 -10.50 -17.29 4.13
CA LYS A 152 -10.32 -17.04 5.54
C LYS A 152 -11.37 -16.04 5.99
N VAL A 153 -12.18 -16.40 7.00
CA VAL A 153 -13.11 -15.46 7.63
C VAL A 153 -12.30 -14.52 8.51
N GLU A 154 -12.25 -13.23 8.15
CA GLU A 154 -11.62 -12.19 8.97
C GLU A 154 -12.59 -11.65 10.02
N GLN A 155 -13.85 -11.51 9.63
CA GLN A 155 -14.93 -11.06 10.51
C GLN A 155 -16.11 -12.01 10.38
N PHE A 156 -16.37 -12.77 11.45
CA PHE A 156 -17.55 -13.62 11.56
C PHE A 156 -18.84 -12.79 11.49
N PRO A 157 -19.96 -13.40 11.09
CA PRO A 157 -21.27 -12.74 11.01
C PRO A 157 -21.58 -11.91 12.27
N LYS A 158 -21.62 -10.59 12.11
CA LYS A 158 -21.90 -9.64 13.20
C LYS A 158 -23.01 -8.68 12.78
N MET A 159 -23.89 -8.36 13.73
CA MET A 159 -24.90 -7.32 13.55
C MET A 159 -24.26 -5.93 13.64
N GLU A 160 -24.45 -5.13 12.60
CA GLU A 160 -24.12 -3.71 12.52
C GLU A 160 -25.41 -2.93 12.25
N GLY A 161 -26.04 -2.48 13.33
CA GLY A 161 -27.34 -1.78 13.28
C GLY A 161 -28.44 -2.67 12.69
N ARG A 162 -28.90 -2.34 11.49
CA ARG A 162 -29.97 -3.08 10.77
C ARG A 162 -29.43 -4.02 9.69
N GLN A 163 -28.13 -4.30 9.73
CA GLN A 163 -27.46 -5.18 8.78
C GLN A 163 -26.64 -6.22 9.52
N MET A 164 -26.44 -7.39 8.91
CA MET A 164 -25.46 -8.37 9.36
C MET A 164 -24.35 -8.44 8.33
N VAL A 165 -23.12 -8.37 8.78
CA VAL A 165 -21.93 -8.27 7.94
C VAL A 165 -20.99 -9.42 8.24
N MET A 166 -20.41 -10.00 7.20
CA MET A 166 -19.31 -10.96 7.27
C MET A 166 -18.22 -10.54 6.28
N VAL A 167 -16.96 -10.57 6.71
CA VAL A 167 -15.81 -10.24 5.84
C VAL A 167 -14.94 -11.48 5.68
N MET A 168 -14.63 -11.80 4.43
CA MET A 168 -13.79 -12.93 4.04
C MET A 168 -12.65 -12.45 3.16
N SER A 169 -11.47 -13.01 3.36
CA SER A 169 -10.31 -12.83 2.49
C SER A 169 -10.00 -14.12 1.75
N PRO A 170 -9.47 -14.05 0.51
CA PRO A 170 -8.97 -15.22 -0.18
C PRO A 170 -7.76 -15.76 0.57
N ARG A 171 -7.63 -17.08 0.61
CA ARG A 171 -6.48 -17.76 1.23
C ARG A 171 -5.24 -17.71 0.35
#